data_AF-A0A2E4BS12-F1
#
_entry.id   AF-A0A2E4BS12-F1
#
_cell.length_a   1.000
_cell.length_b   1.000
_cell.length_c   1.000
_cell.angle_alpha   90.00
_cell.angle_beta   90.00
_cell.angle_gamma   90.00
#
_symmetry.space_group_name_H-M   'P 1'
#
loop_
_entity.id
_entity.type
_entity.pdbx_description
1 polymer ?
#
loop_
_entity_poly.entity_id
_entity_poly.type
_entity_poly.pdbx_seq_one_letter_code
_entity_poly.pdbx_strand_id
1 'polypeptide(L)'
;MLLHAAHRPHIKLFILIGMTTGARRGAILDLAWTRVNLDEGVIDFHYPNKFITKKCRSVVPIRQKLFTALREAKSMATTTSVIEWNGKPVKSIKTAFQKTTDRAGLPWCSPHVLKHTAITWLAKKGWSIEEIAEFTETSTER
;
A
#
# COMPACT_ATOMS: atom_id res chain seq x y z
N MET A 1 -14.04 8.64 -5.60
CA MET A 1 -14.43 9.04 -4.24
C MET A 1 -13.22 9.23 -3.31
N LEU A 2 -12.61 8.20 -2.71
CA LEU A 2 -11.53 8.40 -1.70
C LEU A 2 -10.21 8.97 -2.24
N LEU A 3 -9.72 8.46 -3.38
CA LEU A 3 -8.48 8.97 -4.00
C LEU A 3 -8.60 10.43 -4.46
N HIS A 4 -9.81 10.87 -4.82
CA HIS A 4 -10.08 12.24 -5.24
C HIS A 4 -10.10 13.20 -4.04
N ALA A 5 -10.61 12.72 -2.89
CA ALA A 5 -10.57 13.47 -1.64
C ALA A 5 -9.14 13.58 -1.07
N ALA A 6 -8.20 12.72 -1.43
CA ALA A 6 -6.82 12.81 -0.96
C ALA A 6 -6.11 14.00 -1.64
N HIS A 7 -5.89 15.12 -0.93
CA HIS A 7 -5.25 16.30 -1.53
C HIS A 7 -3.73 16.28 -1.45
N ARG A 8 -3.16 15.50 -0.50
CA ARG A 8 -1.71 15.43 -0.31
C ARG A 8 -1.12 14.24 -1.09
N PRO A 9 0.02 14.41 -1.79
CA PRO A 9 0.64 13.35 -2.60
C PRO A 9 0.91 12.06 -1.81
N HIS A 10 1.47 12.17 -0.60
CA HIS A 10 1.78 11.01 0.24
C HIS A 10 0.54 10.19 0.64
N ILE A 11 -0.62 10.84 0.83
CA ILE A 11 -1.88 10.15 1.14
C ILE A 11 -2.41 9.45 -0.11
N LYS A 12 -2.37 10.11 -1.28
CA LYS A 12 -2.77 9.52 -2.56
C LYS A 12 -1.96 8.26 -2.83
N LEU A 13 -0.63 8.35 -2.69
CA LEU A 13 0.28 7.24 -2.91
C LEU A 13 0.03 6.09 -1.92
N PHE A 14 -0.15 6.42 -0.63
CA PHE A 14 -0.51 5.42 0.39
C PHE A 14 -1.80 4.67 0.06
N ILE A 15 -2.87 5.39 -0.32
CA ILE A 15 -4.15 4.77 -0.71
C ILE A 15 -3.97 3.89 -1.94
N LEU A 16 -3.25 4.39 -2.94
CA LEU A 16 -3.06 3.68 -4.20
C LEU A 16 -2.29 2.37 -3.99
N ILE A 17 -1.21 2.39 -3.21
CA ILE A 17 -0.48 1.17 -2.83
C ILE A 17 -1.42 0.23 -2.08
N GLY A 18 -2.08 0.69 -1.00
CA GLY A 18 -2.93 -0.17 -0.18
C GLY A 18 -4.09 -0.82 -0.94
N MET A 19 -4.72 -0.08 -1.87
CA MET A 19 -5.82 -0.61 -2.69
C MET A 19 -5.37 -1.56 -3.80
N THR A 20 -4.13 -1.45 -4.27
CA THR A 20 -3.64 -2.27 -5.39
C THR A 20 -2.88 -3.49 -4.93
N THR A 21 -2.22 -3.43 -3.78
CA THR A 21 -1.39 -4.51 -3.23
C THR A 21 -2.03 -5.22 -2.05
N GLY A 22 -3.02 -4.61 -1.38
CA GLY A 22 -3.57 -5.17 -0.14
C GLY A 22 -2.57 -5.21 1.03
N ALA A 23 -1.43 -4.52 0.89
CA ALA A 23 -0.38 -4.50 1.90
C ALA A 23 -0.84 -3.86 3.21
N ARG A 24 -0.29 -4.32 4.34
CA ARG A 24 -0.58 -3.74 5.66
C ARG A 24 -0.06 -2.30 5.72
N ARG A 25 -0.78 -1.44 6.44
CA ARG A 25 -0.36 -0.04 6.70
C ARG A 25 1.11 0.07 7.11
N GLY A 26 1.56 -0.77 8.05
CA GLY A 26 2.95 -0.74 8.53
C GLY A 26 3.97 -1.06 7.45
N ALA A 27 3.66 -2.01 6.56
CA ALA A 27 4.55 -2.36 5.45
C ALA A 27 4.64 -1.23 4.41
N ILE A 28 3.52 -0.56 4.12
CA ILE A 28 3.48 0.59 3.20
C ILE A 28 4.27 1.78 3.76
N LEU A 29 4.12 2.08 5.06
CA LEU A 29 4.84 3.19 5.70
C LEU A 29 6.34 2.92 5.87
N ASP A 30 6.73 1.66 6.00
CA ASP A 30 8.14 1.25 6.10
C ASP A 30 8.81 1.18 4.72
N LEU A 31 8.03 1.08 3.63
CA LEU A 31 8.55 0.83 2.28
C LEU A 31 9.62 1.85 1.86
N ALA A 32 10.75 1.34 1.42
CA ALA A 32 11.90 2.12 0.95
C ALA A 32 12.05 2.01 -0.56
N TRP A 33 12.60 3.04 -1.21
CA TRP A 33 12.79 3.05 -2.67
C TRP A 33 13.72 1.92 -3.17
N THR A 34 14.61 1.42 -2.33
CA THR A 34 15.47 0.26 -2.63
C THR A 34 14.67 -1.03 -2.83
N ARG A 35 13.42 -1.09 -2.35
CA ARG A 35 12.50 -2.22 -2.48
C ARG A 35 11.44 -2.02 -3.58
N VAL A 36 11.55 -0.95 -4.36
CA VAL A 36 10.66 -0.65 -5.49
C VAL A 36 11.47 -0.73 -6.76
N ASN A 37 11.34 -1.85 -7.47
CA ASN A 37 11.94 -2.02 -8.79
C ASN A 37 10.93 -1.55 -9.84
N LEU A 38 11.15 -0.36 -10.38
CA LEU A 38 10.30 0.18 -11.45
C LEU A 38 10.62 -0.50 -12.80
N ASP A 39 11.84 -0.95 -13.04
CA ASP A 39 12.23 -1.56 -14.31
C ASP A 39 11.57 -2.95 -14.46
N GLU A 40 11.58 -3.75 -13.39
CA GLU A 40 10.87 -5.04 -13.33
C GLU A 40 9.38 -4.89 -13.00
N GLY A 41 8.95 -3.70 -12.56
CA GLY A 41 7.57 -3.43 -12.19
C GLY A 41 7.12 -4.21 -10.95
N VAL A 42 7.95 -4.31 -9.91
CA VAL A 42 7.64 -5.05 -8.67
C VAL A 42 7.91 -4.22 -7.41
N ILE A 43 7.14 -4.49 -6.35
CA ILE A 43 7.38 -3.96 -5.01
C ILE A 43 7.64 -5.13 -4.08
N ASP A 44 8.73 -5.04 -3.33
CA ASP A 44 9.08 -5.98 -2.29
C ASP A 44 8.66 -5.46 -0.90
N PHE A 45 7.72 -6.16 -0.25
CA PHE A 45 7.29 -5.85 1.12
C PHE A 45 8.06 -6.65 2.21
N HIS A 46 9.10 -7.42 1.84
CA HIS A 46 9.98 -8.06 2.81
C HIS A 46 10.69 -7.02 3.68
N TYR A 47 10.81 -7.32 4.98
CA TYR A 47 11.61 -6.50 5.88
C TYR A 47 13.06 -6.98 5.77
N PRO A 48 14.02 -6.09 5.46
CA PRO A 48 15.41 -6.50 5.21
C PRO A 48 16.06 -7.20 6.40
N ASN A 49 15.61 -6.90 7.63
CA ASN A 49 16.22 -7.39 8.88
C ASN A 49 15.33 -8.38 9.66
N LYS A 50 14.32 -8.98 9.02
CA LYS A 50 13.50 -10.02 9.68
C LYS A 50 13.59 -11.32 8.89
N PHE A 51 13.79 -12.41 9.62
CA PHE A 51 13.65 -13.75 9.05
C PHE A 51 12.33 -13.85 8.29
N ILE A 52 12.40 -14.37 7.06
CA ILE A 52 11.24 -14.68 6.26
C ILE A 52 10.47 -15.76 7.03
N THR A 53 9.37 -15.35 7.66
CA THR A 53 8.48 -16.28 8.37
C THR A 53 7.67 -17.09 7.35
N LYS A 54 7.11 -18.24 7.76
CA LYS A 54 6.23 -19.09 6.93
C LYS A 54 5.07 -18.34 6.26
N LYS A 55 4.71 -17.15 6.74
CA LYS A 55 3.90 -16.16 6.02
C LYS A 55 4.82 -15.33 5.13
N CYS A 56 5.06 -15.80 3.90
CA CYS A 56 5.77 -15.05 2.87
C CYS A 56 5.18 -13.65 2.76
N ARG A 57 6.04 -12.62 2.75
CA ARG A 57 5.64 -11.26 2.42
C ARG A 57 5.77 -11.08 0.93
N SER A 58 4.67 -10.79 0.24
CA SER A 58 4.65 -10.94 -1.22
C SER A 58 5.45 -9.86 -1.93
N VAL A 59 6.27 -10.29 -2.90
CA VAL A 59 6.67 -9.43 -4.02
C VAL A 59 5.43 -9.25 -4.89
N VAL A 60 4.98 -8.01 -5.06
CA VAL A 60 3.74 -7.73 -5.79
C VAL A 60 4.02 -6.97 -7.08
N PRO A 61 3.33 -7.32 -8.19
CA PRO A 61 3.45 -6.58 -9.44
C PRO A 61 2.82 -5.19 -9.32
N ILE A 62 3.48 -4.21 -9.92
CA ILE A 62 3.04 -2.82 -10.02
C ILE A 62 2.07 -2.70 -11.19
N ARG A 63 0.81 -2.38 -10.91
CA ARG A 63 -0.19 -2.07 -11.95
C ARG A 63 0.11 -0.71 -12.59
N GLN A 64 -0.27 -0.51 -13.85
CA GLN A 64 -0.01 0.71 -14.63
C GLN A 64 -0.29 2.03 -13.88
N LYS A 65 -1.44 2.12 -13.19
CA LYS A 65 -1.79 3.33 -12.41
C LYS A 65 -0.84 3.59 -11.24
N LEU A 66 -0.40 2.53 -10.57
CA LEU A 66 0.56 2.61 -9.47
C LEU A 66 1.96 2.95 -10.00
N PHE A 67 2.33 2.42 -11.16
CA PHE A 67 3.60 2.69 -11.81
C PHE A 67 3.81 4.18 -12.06
N THR A 68 2.84 4.85 -12.69
CA THR A 68 2.90 6.28 -12.96
C THR A 68 3.06 7.09 -11.67
N ALA A 69 2.28 6.78 -10.64
CA ALA A 69 2.33 7.48 -9.37
C ALA A 69 3.66 7.26 -8.62
N LEU A 70 4.23 6.04 -8.68
CA LEU A 70 5.52 5.74 -8.07
C LEU A 70 6.67 6.43 -8.81
N ARG A 71 6.64 6.46 -10.14
CA ARG A 71 7.64 7.14 -10.96
C ARG A 71 7.67 8.64 -10.67
N GLU A 72 6.49 9.27 -10.63
CA GLU A 72 6.35 10.68 -10.27
C GLU A 72 6.86 10.94 -8.85
N ALA A 73 6.43 10.13 -7.87
CA ALA A 73 6.88 10.26 -6.50
C ALA A 73 8.40 10.05 -6.33
N LYS A 74 9.01 9.10 -7.07
CA LYS A 74 10.46 8.86 -7.05
C LYS A 74 11.24 10.04 -7.59
N SER A 75 10.73 10.73 -8.61
CA SER A 75 11.38 11.91 -9.18
C SER A 75 11.41 13.12 -8.24
N MET A 76 10.48 13.17 -7.28
CA MET A 76 10.38 14.23 -6.27
C MET A 76 10.85 13.78 -4.89
N ALA A 77 11.31 12.54 -4.75
CA ALA A 77 11.65 11.97 -3.45
C ALA A 77 12.89 12.65 -2.87
N THR A 78 12.79 13.03 -1.61
CA THR A 78 13.87 13.68 -0.84
C THR A 78 14.44 12.76 0.24
N THR A 79 13.78 11.63 0.49
CA THR A 79 14.18 10.61 1.47
C THR A 79 14.26 9.23 0.84
N THR A 80 14.79 8.27 1.60
CA THR A 80 14.83 6.86 1.21
C THR A 80 13.47 6.17 1.28
N SER A 81 12.47 6.80 1.94
CA SER A 81 11.14 6.22 2.15
C SER A 81 10.20 6.58 1.00
N VAL A 82 9.38 5.61 0.58
CA VAL A 82 8.38 5.83 -0.49
C VAL A 82 7.28 6.78 -0.02
N ILE A 83 6.86 6.66 1.24
CA ILE A 83 5.86 7.55 1.84
C ILE A 83 6.57 8.60 2.71
N GLU A 84 6.75 9.78 2.15
CA GLU A 84 7.36 10.92 2.82
C GLU A 84 6.47 12.16 2.84
N TRP A 85 6.69 13.03 3.83
CA TRP A 85 6.04 14.32 3.93
C TRP A 85 7.00 15.34 4.53
N ASN A 86 7.15 16.49 3.86
CA ASN A 86 8.00 17.59 4.31
C ASN A 86 9.45 17.14 4.61
N GLY A 87 10.04 16.36 3.69
CA GLY A 87 11.41 15.85 3.82
C GLY A 87 11.62 14.78 4.89
N LYS A 88 10.54 14.19 5.43
CA LYS A 88 10.62 13.18 6.50
C LYS A 88 9.76 11.95 6.18
N PRO A 89 10.21 10.73 6.54
CA PRO A 89 9.38 9.54 6.47
C PRO A 89 8.10 9.67 7.32
N VAL A 90 6.97 9.21 6.77
CA VAL A 90 5.68 9.25 7.49
C VAL A 90 5.56 8.05 8.42
N LYS A 91 5.69 8.27 9.73
CA LYS A 91 5.53 7.22 10.75
C LYS A 91 4.07 6.85 11.03
N SER A 92 3.14 7.79 10.81
CA SER A 92 1.72 7.58 11.05
C SER A 92 0.88 8.34 10.04
N ILE A 93 -0.02 7.62 9.36
CA ILE A 93 -0.97 8.17 8.40
C ILE A 93 -2.37 8.41 9.00
N LYS A 94 -2.61 8.01 10.26
CA LYS A 94 -3.96 7.92 10.86
C LYS A 94 -4.73 9.25 10.74
N THR A 95 -4.14 10.35 11.20
CA THR A 95 -4.78 11.67 11.20
C THR A 95 -5.06 12.17 9.79
N ALA A 96 -4.08 12.02 8.89
CA ALA A 96 -4.21 12.46 7.51
C ALA A 96 -5.23 11.63 6.73
N PHE A 97 -5.30 10.33 7.02
CA PHE A 97 -6.27 9.40 6.46
C PHE A 97 -7.68 9.74 6.95
N GLN A 98 -7.87 9.93 8.26
CA GLN A 98 -9.18 10.28 8.83
C GLN A 98 -9.74 11.57 8.20
N LYS A 99 -8.91 12.63 8.14
CA LYS A 99 -9.31 13.87 7.47
C LYS A 99 -9.69 13.65 6.00
N THR A 100 -9.09 12.66 5.33
CA THR A 100 -9.40 12.33 3.94
C THR A 100 -10.71 11.56 3.82
N THR A 101 -10.96 10.63 4.72
CA THR A 101 -12.20 9.86 4.77
C THR A 101 -13.38 10.72 5.17
N ASP A 102 -13.22 11.65 6.11
CA ASP A 102 -14.26 12.59 6.51
C ASP A 102 -14.67 13.49 5.33
N ARG A 103 -13.69 14.03 4.60
CA ARG A 103 -13.94 14.82 3.38
C ARG A 103 -14.58 14.00 2.25
N ALA A 104 -14.36 12.69 2.23
CA ALA A 104 -14.97 11.78 1.27
C ALA A 104 -16.38 11.31 1.69
N GLY A 105 -16.88 11.72 2.87
CA GLY A 105 -18.15 11.21 3.43
C GLY A 105 -18.09 9.75 3.89
N LEU A 106 -16.89 9.23 4.20
CA LEU A 106 -16.63 7.83 4.55
C LEU A 106 -15.93 7.68 5.90
N PRO A 107 -16.42 8.26 7.01
CA PRO A 107 -15.69 8.31 8.29
C PRO A 107 -15.32 6.93 8.88
N TRP A 108 -16.04 5.88 8.48
CA TRP A 108 -15.82 4.48 8.85
C TRP A 108 -14.66 3.81 8.08
N CYS A 109 -14.20 4.41 6.99
CA CYS A 109 -13.12 3.85 6.19
C CYS A 109 -11.80 3.98 6.96
N SER A 110 -11.05 2.87 7.06
CA SER A 110 -9.72 2.86 7.65
C SER A 110 -8.72 2.18 6.70
N PRO A 111 -7.41 2.29 6.95
CA PRO A 111 -6.42 1.53 6.16
C PRO A 111 -6.68 0.01 6.17
N HIS A 112 -7.31 -0.51 7.23
CA HIS A 112 -7.72 -1.91 7.29
C HIS A 112 -8.87 -2.23 6.32
N VAL A 113 -9.82 -1.30 6.17
CA VAL A 113 -10.91 -1.42 5.20
C VAL A 113 -10.39 -1.40 3.76
N LEU A 114 -9.34 -0.63 3.47
CA LEU A 114 -8.71 -0.65 2.14
C LEU A 114 -8.17 -2.05 1.79
N LYS A 115 -7.50 -2.68 2.75
CA LYS A 115 -7.01 -4.07 2.60
C LYS A 115 -8.17 -5.04 2.37
N HIS A 116 -9.24 -4.96 3.16
CA HIS A 116 -10.44 -5.79 2.97
C HIS A 116 -11.09 -5.57 1.60
N THR A 117 -11.09 -4.34 1.10
CA THR A 117 -11.60 -4.02 -0.23
C THR A 117 -10.74 -4.68 -1.31
N ALA A 118 -9.41 -4.62 -1.18
CA ALA A 118 -8.49 -5.28 -2.10
C ALA A 118 -8.69 -6.82 -2.10
N ILE A 119 -8.81 -7.43 -0.92
CA ILE A 119 -9.14 -8.86 -0.74
C ILE A 119 -10.45 -9.22 -1.46
N THR A 120 -11.50 -8.44 -1.22
CA THR A 120 -12.81 -8.64 -1.84
C THR A 120 -12.72 -8.57 -3.37
N TRP A 121 -11.91 -7.66 -3.91
CA TRP A 121 -11.73 -7.54 -5.36
C TRP A 121 -10.96 -8.72 -5.96
N LEU A 122 -9.97 -9.28 -5.24
CA LEU A 122 -9.28 -10.49 -5.68
C LEU A 122 -10.22 -11.70 -5.67
N ALA A 123 -11.03 -11.85 -4.62
CA ALA A 123 -12.06 -12.89 -4.56
C ALA A 123 -13.07 -12.77 -5.71
N LYS A 124 -13.54 -11.57 -6.01
CA LYS A 124 -14.43 -11.32 -7.17
C LYS A 124 -13.79 -11.62 -8.52
N LYS A 125 -12.45 -11.60 -8.61
CA LYS A 125 -11.70 -11.99 -9.81
C LYS A 125 -11.46 -13.50 -9.90
N GLY A 126 -11.98 -14.28 -8.95
CA GLY A 126 -11.88 -15.74 -8.95
C GLY A 126 -10.59 -16.28 -8.34
N TRP A 127 -9.82 -15.45 -7.62
CA TRP A 127 -8.63 -15.94 -6.90
C TRP A 127 -9.05 -16.85 -5.74
N SER A 128 -8.29 -17.90 -5.50
CA SER A 128 -8.51 -18.80 -4.37
C SER A 128 -8.21 -18.11 -3.03
N ILE A 129 -8.74 -18.64 -1.94
CA ILE A 129 -8.50 -18.11 -0.59
C ILE A 129 -7.01 -18.15 -0.27
N GLU A 130 -6.31 -19.20 -0.69
CA GLU A 130 -4.88 -19.40 -0.53
C GLU A 130 -4.08 -18.35 -1.30
N GLU A 131 -4.41 -18.13 -2.59
CA GLU A 131 -3.76 -17.10 -3.42
C GLU A 131 -3.92 -15.69 -2.83
N ILE A 132 -5.12 -15.38 -2.32
CA ILE A 132 -5.42 -14.10 -1.67
C ILE A 132 -4.67 -13.96 -0.35
N ALA A 133 -4.63 -15.02 0.45
CA ALA A 133 -3.93 -15.05 1.72
C ALA A 133 -2.43 -14.83 1.54
N GLU A 134 -1.83 -15.48 0.55
CA GLU A 134 -0.42 -15.30 0.19
C GLU A 134 -0.15 -13.88 -0.33
N PHE A 135 -0.96 -13.41 -1.28
CA PHE A 135 -0.78 -12.10 -1.90
C PHE A 135 -0.94 -10.94 -0.91
N THR A 136 -1.95 -11.00 -0.04
CA THR A 136 -2.27 -9.94 0.94
C THR A 136 -1.64 -10.18 2.31
N GLU A 137 -0.86 -11.26 2.45
CA GLU A 137 -0.28 -11.75 3.69
C GLU A 137 -1.32 -11.97 4.81
N THR A 138 -2.56 -12.32 4.49
CA THR A 138 -3.65 -12.53 5.45
C THR A 138 -3.63 -13.97 5.96
N SER A 139 -3.98 -14.20 7.24
CA SER A 139 -4.16 -15.57 7.72
C SER A 139 -5.49 -16.10 7.17
N THR A 140 -5.49 -17.30 6.60
CA THR A 140 -6.73 -18.06 6.41
C THR A 140 -7.20 -18.51 7.79
N GLU A 141 -8.35 -18.02 8.26
CA GLU A 141 -9.01 -18.68 9.38
C GLU A 141 -9.46 -20.06 8.88
N ARG A 142 -9.02 -21.12 9.58
CA ARG A 142 -9.45 -22.51 9.38
C ARG A 142 -10.74 -22.75 10.13
#